data_AF-A0YS61-F1
#
_entry.id   AF-A0YS61-F1
#
_cell.length_a   1.000
_cell.length_b   1.000
_cell.length_c   1.000
_cell.angle_alpha   90.00
_cell.angle_beta   90.00
_cell.angle_gamma   90.00
#
_symmetry.space_group_name_H-M   'P 1'
#
loop_
_entity.id
_entity.type
_entity.pdbx_description
1 polymer ?
#
loop_
_entity_poly.entity_id
_entity_poly.type
_entity_poly.pdbx_seq_one_letter_code
_entity_poly.pdbx_strand_id
1 'polypeptide(L)'
;TEHILGIDPGLNNWLTCVSTTGKSFIIDGKKVKSQNQWYNKQVAKLKTGALQGYWDEQLAAVTEKRNRQMRDNVDKAARFIINWCLKNKVSTIVFGWNQRNKDGINIGKKNNQSFVQVPTAKLKSRIAQLCEQHGIEFVETEESYTSRSSFLDNDTLPTFGEKPVGEATPKELGWISSGKRVKRGLYRDSKGQLINADCNGAANIIRKINVSTQQLAKVVRGVLSLPHRYFLDNLSRSYRKQHCEADFNPCNNSAHESMFFKAWRTQPQELLTTLLAIEDQFGRVRQERWGARTLDLDVLLFGDLILETPDLQIPHPRMTERGFVLVPLAEIAPDWVEPVSGEAISQLVKKVDCSGVTKSVTKGERN
;
A
#
# COMPACT_ATOMS: atom_id res chain seq x y z
N THR A 1 15.34 6.68 -20.53
CA THR A 1 16.13 6.90 -19.31
C THR A 1 15.34 6.37 -18.13
N GLU A 2 15.89 5.39 -17.42
CA GLU A 2 15.22 4.84 -16.23
C GLU A 2 15.30 5.83 -15.08
N HIS A 3 14.14 6.27 -14.61
CA HIS A 3 14.02 7.15 -13.46
C HIS A 3 13.61 6.34 -12.24
N ILE A 4 14.21 6.68 -11.11
CA ILE A 4 14.11 5.93 -9.86
C ILE A 4 13.53 6.86 -8.79
N LEU A 5 12.69 6.31 -7.93
CA LEU A 5 12.18 6.95 -6.73
C LEU A 5 12.61 6.16 -5.49
N GLY A 6 13.49 6.74 -4.68
CA GLY A 6 13.82 6.23 -3.35
C GLY A 6 12.81 6.70 -2.32
N ILE A 7 12.33 5.78 -1.49
CA ILE A 7 11.33 6.04 -0.45
C ILE A 7 11.89 5.59 0.89
N ASP A 8 12.00 6.54 1.83
CA ASP A 8 12.37 6.32 3.23
C ASP A 8 11.12 6.44 4.13
N PRO A 9 10.63 5.34 4.73
CA PRO A 9 9.51 5.38 5.66
C PRO A 9 9.88 5.96 7.03
N GLY A 10 8.97 6.75 7.59
CA GLY A 10 9.15 7.35 8.91
C GLY A 10 7.85 7.49 9.71
N LEU A 11 7.96 8.07 10.90
CA LEU A 11 6.82 8.25 11.83
C LEU A 11 6.10 9.60 11.65
N ASN A 12 6.85 10.71 11.57
CA ASN A 12 6.25 12.05 11.43
C ASN A 12 6.09 12.42 9.95
N ASN A 13 7.15 12.22 9.18
CA ASN A 13 7.10 12.16 7.73
C ASN A 13 6.83 10.71 7.42
N TRP A 14 5.62 10.38 6.96
CA TRP A 14 5.22 8.99 6.77
C TRP A 14 6.10 8.32 5.72
N LEU A 15 6.32 9.03 4.62
CA LEU A 15 7.25 8.68 3.57
C LEU A 15 8.03 9.93 3.15
N THR A 16 9.34 9.79 3.00
CA THR A 16 10.20 10.79 2.37
C THR A 16 10.71 10.22 1.06
N CYS A 17 10.49 10.95 -0.03
CA CYS A 17 10.72 10.47 -1.38
C CYS A 17 11.74 11.37 -2.08
N VAL A 18 12.73 10.76 -2.74
CA VAL A 18 13.74 11.44 -3.57
C VAL A 18 13.82 10.73 -4.91
N SER A 19 13.88 11.48 -6.01
CA SER A 19 13.93 10.92 -7.36
C SER A 19 15.17 11.36 -8.12
N THR A 20 15.69 10.46 -8.96
CA THR A 20 16.74 10.74 -9.95
C THR A 20 16.32 11.78 -11.00
N THR A 21 15.03 12.14 -11.05
CA THR A 21 14.53 13.28 -11.84
C THR A 21 14.91 14.65 -11.26
N GLY A 22 15.49 14.70 -10.06
CA GLY A 22 15.82 15.95 -9.36
C GLY A 22 14.64 16.54 -8.59
N LYS A 23 13.74 15.67 -8.07
CA LYS A 23 12.58 16.08 -7.28
C LYS A 23 12.56 15.32 -5.96
N SER A 24 12.06 15.98 -4.92
CA SER A 24 11.84 15.37 -3.61
C SER A 24 10.52 15.83 -3.01
N PHE A 25 9.91 14.95 -2.24
CA PHE A 25 8.67 15.27 -1.54
C PHE A 25 8.48 14.41 -0.30
N ILE A 26 7.59 14.86 0.58
CA ILE A 26 7.25 14.19 1.83
C ILE A 26 5.74 14.00 1.86
N ILE A 27 5.29 12.79 2.25
CA ILE A 27 3.90 12.53 2.64
C ILE A 27 3.81 12.63 4.16
N ASP A 28 2.98 13.55 4.65
CA ASP A 28 2.85 13.82 6.07
C ASP A 28 2.14 12.68 6.83
N GLY A 29 2.72 12.25 7.96
CA GLY A 29 2.19 11.17 8.81
C GLY A 29 1.42 11.64 10.04
N LYS A 30 1.35 12.96 10.32
CA LYS A 30 0.75 13.48 11.55
C LYS A 30 -0.74 13.17 11.64
N LYS A 31 -1.45 13.17 10.50
CA LYS A 31 -2.87 12.77 10.46
C LYS A 31 -3.07 11.33 10.90
N VAL A 32 -2.32 10.39 10.32
CA VAL A 32 -2.38 8.96 10.68
C VAL A 32 -2.07 8.78 12.16
N LYS A 33 -1.05 9.50 12.64
CA LYS A 33 -0.67 9.50 14.05
C LYS A 33 -1.79 9.99 14.96
N SER A 34 -2.42 11.12 14.62
CA SER A 34 -3.52 11.72 15.37
C SER A 34 -4.74 10.80 15.45
N GLN A 35 -5.14 10.19 14.32
CA GLN A 35 -6.26 9.25 14.28
C GLN A 35 -6.01 8.02 15.17
N ASN A 36 -4.79 7.50 15.15
CA ASN A 36 -4.46 6.33 15.96
C ASN A 36 -4.24 6.67 17.44
N GLN A 37 -3.84 7.91 17.78
CA GLN A 37 -3.90 8.43 19.16
C GLN A 37 -5.34 8.55 19.67
N TRP A 38 -6.25 9.07 18.84
CA TRP A 38 -7.67 9.16 19.17
C TRP A 38 -8.25 7.76 19.44
N TYR A 39 -7.96 6.78 18.57
CA TYR A 39 -8.35 5.38 18.75
C TYR A 39 -7.84 4.82 20.08
N ASN A 40 -6.53 4.94 20.36
CA ASN A 40 -5.95 4.46 21.62
C ASN A 40 -6.64 5.08 22.85
N LYS A 41 -6.98 6.38 22.79
CA LYS A 41 -7.73 7.07 23.86
C LYS A 41 -9.15 6.50 24.04
N GLN A 42 -9.85 6.18 22.95
CA GLN A 42 -11.19 5.57 23.01
C GLN A 42 -11.12 4.16 23.58
N VAL A 43 -10.17 3.33 23.11
CA VAL A 43 -9.99 1.96 23.60
C VAL A 43 -9.65 1.96 25.09
N ALA A 44 -8.76 2.84 25.54
CA ALA A 44 -8.42 2.97 26.96
C ALA A 44 -9.65 3.31 27.81
N LYS A 45 -10.49 4.25 27.35
CA LYS A 45 -11.74 4.62 28.03
C LYS A 45 -12.70 3.41 28.13
N LEU A 46 -12.96 2.73 27.02
CA LEU A 46 -13.89 1.59 26.95
C LEU A 46 -13.42 0.38 27.76
N LYS A 47 -12.10 0.13 27.83
CA LYS A 47 -11.53 -1.00 28.57
C LYS A 47 -11.26 -0.71 30.06
N THR A 48 -11.62 0.48 30.56
CA THR A 48 -11.39 0.83 31.96
C THR A 48 -12.27 -0.04 32.86
N GLY A 49 -11.66 -0.85 33.74
CA GLY A 49 -12.38 -1.77 34.63
C GLY A 49 -12.94 -3.04 33.96
N ALA A 50 -12.62 -3.28 32.69
CA ALA A 50 -13.09 -4.45 31.96
C ALA A 50 -12.14 -5.66 32.12
N LEU A 51 -12.70 -6.87 32.08
CA LEU A 51 -11.92 -8.11 32.12
C LEU A 51 -10.99 -8.26 30.89
N GLN A 52 -9.93 -9.04 31.05
CA GLN A 52 -9.01 -9.35 29.96
C GLN A 52 -9.77 -10.07 28.83
N GLY A 53 -9.72 -9.53 27.61
CA GLY A 53 -10.50 -10.04 26.46
C GLY A 53 -11.83 -9.33 26.22
N TYR A 54 -12.16 -8.27 26.96
CA TYR A 54 -13.38 -7.49 26.76
C TYR A 54 -13.57 -7.01 25.31
N TRP A 55 -14.75 -7.31 24.78
CA TRP A 55 -15.21 -6.95 23.44
C TRP A 55 -16.70 -6.56 23.49
N ASP A 56 -17.02 -5.36 23.02
CA ASP A 56 -18.39 -4.85 22.94
C ASP A 56 -18.66 -4.17 21.59
N GLU A 57 -19.94 -3.85 21.33
CA GLU A 57 -20.38 -3.22 20.07
C GLU A 57 -19.73 -1.84 19.88
N GLN A 58 -19.48 -1.09 20.97
CA GLN A 58 -18.82 0.23 20.88
C GLN A 58 -17.35 0.10 20.50
N LEU A 59 -16.61 -0.86 21.08
CA LEU A 59 -15.23 -1.15 20.70
C LEU A 59 -15.14 -1.64 19.26
N ALA A 60 -16.09 -2.47 18.81
CA ALA A 60 -16.18 -2.91 17.43
C ALA A 60 -16.36 -1.71 16.47
N ALA A 61 -17.31 -0.82 16.75
CA ALA A 61 -17.56 0.37 15.93
C ALA A 61 -16.35 1.34 15.88
N VAL A 62 -15.69 1.57 17.02
CA VAL A 62 -14.48 2.40 17.09
C VAL A 62 -13.32 1.78 16.32
N THR A 63 -13.15 0.46 16.42
CA THR A 63 -12.11 -0.30 15.69
C THR A 63 -12.38 -0.28 14.19
N GLU A 64 -13.63 -0.47 13.78
CA GLU A 64 -14.02 -0.43 12.38
C GLU A 64 -13.78 0.96 11.77
N LYS A 65 -14.21 2.02 12.46
CA LYS A 65 -13.94 3.40 12.03
C LYS A 65 -12.46 3.65 11.83
N ARG A 66 -11.62 3.21 12.78
CA ARG A 66 -10.16 3.31 12.67
C ARG A 66 -9.65 2.52 11.47
N ASN A 67 -10.12 1.29 11.26
CA ASN A 67 -9.67 0.46 10.14
C ASN A 67 -10.02 1.08 8.78
N ARG A 68 -11.24 1.63 8.64
CA ARG A 68 -11.66 2.36 7.43
C ARG A 68 -10.78 3.59 7.18
N GLN A 69 -10.49 4.39 8.22
CA GLN A 69 -9.59 5.54 8.13
C GLN A 69 -8.15 5.16 7.74
N MET A 70 -7.61 4.10 8.36
CA MET A 70 -6.25 3.62 8.04
C MET A 70 -6.15 3.12 6.61
N ARG A 71 -7.16 2.37 6.14
CA ARG A 71 -7.25 1.89 4.75
C ARG A 71 -7.28 3.07 3.77
N ASP A 72 -8.16 4.04 4.00
CA ASP A 72 -8.28 5.24 3.17
C ASP A 72 -6.97 6.04 3.11
N ASN A 73 -6.26 6.23 4.22
CA ASN A 73 -4.96 6.90 4.22
C ASN A 73 -3.90 6.12 3.43
N VAL A 74 -3.86 4.80 3.59
CA VAL A 74 -2.93 3.92 2.86
C VAL A 74 -3.20 4.00 1.36
N ASP A 75 -4.45 3.85 0.94
CA ASP A 75 -4.83 3.89 -0.47
C ASP A 75 -4.54 5.27 -1.09
N LYS A 76 -4.83 6.36 -0.36
CA LYS A 76 -4.49 7.73 -0.79
C LYS A 76 -3.00 7.91 -1.03
N ALA A 77 -2.17 7.50 -0.07
CA ALA A 77 -0.73 7.65 -0.16
C ALA A 77 -0.15 6.79 -1.29
N ALA A 78 -0.54 5.50 -1.35
CA ALA A 78 -0.05 4.58 -2.37
C ALA A 78 -0.42 5.06 -3.78
N ARG A 79 -1.69 5.41 -4.00
CA ARG A 79 -2.15 5.87 -5.31
C ARG A 79 -1.51 7.19 -5.72
N PHE A 80 -1.32 8.10 -4.77
CA PHE A 80 -0.61 9.36 -5.02
C PHE A 80 0.83 9.10 -5.51
N ILE A 81 1.57 8.18 -4.88
CA ILE A 81 2.93 7.83 -5.28
C ILE A 81 2.95 7.27 -6.70
N ILE A 82 2.05 6.35 -7.01
CA ILE A 82 2.00 5.72 -8.35
C ILE A 82 1.67 6.76 -9.41
N ASN A 83 0.67 7.62 -9.19
CA ASN A 83 0.35 8.70 -10.12
C ASN A 83 1.52 9.67 -10.28
N TRP A 84 2.24 9.96 -9.20
CA TRP A 84 3.45 10.77 -9.25
C TRP A 84 4.54 10.11 -10.08
N CYS A 85 4.77 8.80 -9.90
CA CYS A 85 5.73 8.02 -10.68
C CYS A 85 5.40 8.04 -12.18
N LEU A 86 4.15 7.75 -12.54
CA LEU A 86 3.67 7.78 -13.92
C LEU A 86 3.88 9.16 -14.56
N LYS A 87 3.47 10.23 -13.87
CA LYS A 87 3.64 11.61 -14.34
C LYS A 87 5.11 12.00 -14.55
N ASN A 88 6.02 11.45 -13.74
CA ASN A 88 7.45 11.76 -13.80
C ASN A 88 8.27 10.66 -14.52
N LYS A 89 7.61 9.72 -15.20
CA LYS A 89 8.22 8.61 -15.95
C LYS A 89 9.21 7.78 -15.11
N VAL A 90 8.87 7.56 -13.84
CA VAL A 90 9.62 6.69 -12.92
C VAL A 90 9.29 5.25 -13.22
N SER A 91 10.31 4.45 -13.51
CA SER A 91 10.22 3.02 -13.82
C SER A 91 10.48 2.14 -12.61
N THR A 92 11.25 2.62 -11.63
CA THR A 92 11.65 1.82 -10.46
C THR A 92 11.42 2.58 -9.15
N ILE A 93 10.80 1.92 -8.17
CA ILE A 93 10.66 2.40 -6.80
C ILE A 93 11.57 1.56 -5.90
N VAL A 94 12.44 2.23 -5.13
CA VAL A 94 13.28 1.61 -4.12
C VAL A 94 12.75 1.98 -2.75
N PHE A 95 12.26 1.00 -2.01
CA PHE A 95 11.64 1.20 -0.70
C PHE A 95 12.58 0.74 0.41
N GLY A 96 12.94 1.68 1.29
CA GLY A 96 13.64 1.37 2.52
C GLY A 96 12.80 0.47 3.42
N TRP A 97 13.36 -0.64 3.88
CA TRP A 97 12.70 -1.50 4.85
C TRP A 97 13.67 -2.14 5.84
N ASN A 98 13.51 -1.83 7.12
CA ASN A 98 14.21 -2.52 8.21
C ASN A 98 13.28 -3.56 8.88
N GLN A 99 13.78 -4.78 9.13
CA GLN A 99 13.01 -5.83 9.83
C GLN A 99 12.59 -5.42 11.24
N ARG A 100 13.35 -4.56 11.94
CA ARG A 100 12.95 -3.98 13.23
C ARG A 100 11.71 -3.06 13.15
N ASN A 101 11.27 -2.69 11.95
CA ASN A 101 9.99 -2.00 11.72
C ASN A 101 8.79 -2.98 11.63
N LYS A 102 9.02 -4.31 11.51
CA LYS A 102 7.96 -5.35 11.47
C LYS A 102 7.40 -5.68 12.84
N ASP A 103 8.23 -5.63 13.87
CA ASP A 103 7.83 -6.09 15.19
C ASP A 103 7.38 -4.90 16.03
N GLY A 104 6.22 -5.04 16.67
CA GLY A 104 5.79 -4.13 17.71
C GLY A 104 6.98 -3.84 18.62
N ILE A 105 7.50 -2.62 18.51
CA ILE A 105 8.70 -2.19 19.22
C ILE A 105 8.36 -2.24 20.70
N ASN A 106 8.67 -3.38 21.33
CA ASN A 106 8.57 -3.61 22.76
C ASN A 106 9.77 -2.90 23.43
N ILE A 107 9.94 -1.61 23.15
CA ILE A 107 10.92 -0.75 23.81
C ILE A 107 10.23 -0.22 25.06
N GLY A 108 10.49 -0.89 26.18
CA GLY A 108 10.45 -0.38 27.56
C GLY A 108 9.16 0.32 28.02
N LYS A 109 8.74 0.03 29.25
CA LYS A 109 7.56 0.62 29.91
C LYS A 109 7.46 2.17 29.83
N LYS A 110 8.58 2.90 29.66
CA LYS A 110 8.61 4.37 29.49
C LYS A 110 8.30 4.88 28.07
N ASN A 111 8.63 4.14 27.00
CA ASN A 111 8.43 4.60 25.60
C ASN A 111 7.15 4.08 24.94
N ASN A 112 6.49 3.10 25.57
CA ASN A 112 5.24 2.51 25.11
C ASN A 112 4.06 3.50 25.04
N GLN A 113 4.17 4.67 25.71
CA GLN A 113 3.15 5.72 25.70
C GLN A 113 3.06 6.50 24.38
N SER A 114 3.99 6.29 23.43
CA SER A 114 4.11 7.11 22.22
C SER A 114 4.19 6.35 20.89
N PHE A 115 4.33 5.02 20.90
CA PHE A 115 4.43 4.23 19.68
C PHE A 115 3.06 3.81 19.15
N VAL A 116 2.51 4.73 18.38
CA VAL A 116 1.32 4.59 17.56
C VAL A 116 1.66 3.65 16.40
N GLN A 117 0.98 2.49 16.28
CA GLN A 117 1.18 1.56 15.16
C GLN A 117 0.72 2.20 13.85
N VAL A 118 1.63 2.88 13.16
CA VAL A 118 1.41 3.41 11.81
C VAL A 118 1.40 2.24 10.82
N PRO A 119 0.42 2.13 9.90
CA PRO A 119 0.28 1.00 9.00
C PRO A 119 1.29 1.03 7.83
N THR A 120 2.56 1.30 8.10
CA THR A 120 3.61 1.41 7.06
C THR A 120 3.82 0.08 6.31
N ALA A 121 3.71 -1.07 7.00
CA ALA A 121 3.76 -2.37 6.34
C ALA A 121 2.62 -2.55 5.33
N LYS A 122 1.39 -2.16 5.70
CA LYS A 122 0.23 -2.19 4.78
C LYS A 122 0.43 -1.22 3.61
N LEU A 123 1.00 -0.05 3.85
CA LEU A 123 1.33 0.91 2.80
C LEU A 123 2.36 0.36 1.83
N LYS A 124 3.43 -0.26 2.32
CA LYS A 124 4.44 -0.92 1.49
C LYS A 124 3.82 -1.99 0.59
N SER A 125 3.07 -2.92 1.19
CA SER A 125 2.37 -3.97 0.43
C SER A 125 1.43 -3.39 -0.61
N ARG A 126 0.71 -2.30 -0.28
CA ARG A 126 -0.18 -1.64 -1.23
C ARG A 126 0.56 -0.96 -2.39
N ILE A 127 1.70 -0.33 -2.13
CA ILE A 127 2.56 0.26 -3.17
C ILE A 127 3.08 -0.84 -4.09
N ALA A 128 3.63 -1.93 -3.53
CA ALA A 128 4.14 -3.06 -4.32
C ALA A 128 3.07 -3.65 -5.26
N GLN A 129 1.85 -3.86 -4.75
CA GLN A 129 0.71 -4.30 -5.57
C GLN A 129 0.40 -3.35 -6.72
N LEU A 130 0.38 -2.04 -6.45
CA LEU A 130 0.11 -1.06 -7.50
C LEU A 130 1.28 -0.93 -8.49
N CYS A 131 2.52 -1.13 -8.05
CA CYS A 131 3.67 -1.17 -8.93
C CYS A 131 3.54 -2.28 -9.97
N GLU A 132 3.19 -3.49 -9.54
CA GLU A 132 2.94 -4.64 -10.42
C GLU A 132 1.82 -4.36 -11.44
N GLN A 133 0.74 -3.69 -11.00
CA GLN A 133 -0.37 -3.31 -11.88
C GLN A 133 0.02 -2.28 -12.96
N HIS A 134 0.97 -1.38 -12.64
CA HIS A 134 1.35 -0.24 -13.50
C HIS A 134 2.69 -0.45 -14.22
N GLY A 135 3.29 -1.64 -14.12
CA GLY A 135 4.58 -1.95 -14.75
C GLY A 135 5.75 -1.16 -14.17
N ILE A 136 5.67 -0.78 -12.89
CA ILE A 136 6.75 -0.13 -12.15
C ILE A 136 7.48 -1.22 -11.37
N GLU A 137 8.80 -1.28 -11.47
CA GLU A 137 9.62 -2.21 -10.68
C GLU A 137 9.64 -1.75 -9.21
N PHE A 138 9.43 -2.69 -8.28
CA PHE A 138 9.46 -2.41 -6.85
C PHE A 138 10.59 -3.20 -6.18
N VAL A 139 11.57 -2.49 -5.62
CA VAL A 139 12.74 -3.06 -4.96
C VAL A 139 12.72 -2.72 -3.49
N GLU A 140 12.81 -3.72 -2.62
CA GLU A 140 12.99 -3.51 -1.19
C GLU A 140 14.49 -3.50 -0.84
N THR A 141 14.92 -2.58 0.02
CA THR A 141 16.33 -2.47 0.42
C THR A 141 16.45 -2.13 1.89
N GLU A 142 17.46 -2.68 2.59
CA GLU A 142 17.64 -2.36 4.01
C GLU A 142 18.19 -0.94 4.23
N GLU A 143 17.81 -0.28 5.31
CA GLU A 143 18.15 1.13 5.55
C GLU A 143 19.30 1.30 6.55
N SER A 144 20.06 0.25 6.85
CA SER A 144 21.15 0.38 7.83
C SER A 144 22.15 1.43 7.37
N TYR A 145 22.57 2.28 8.32
CA TYR A 145 23.53 3.37 8.11
C TYR A 145 23.11 4.47 7.10
N THR A 146 21.95 4.40 6.45
CA THR A 146 21.48 5.42 5.47
C THR A 146 21.25 6.78 6.12
N SER A 147 20.83 6.80 7.39
CA SER A 147 20.61 8.02 8.16
C SER A 147 21.89 8.63 8.73
N ARG A 148 22.98 7.86 8.77
CA ARG A 148 24.27 8.30 9.31
C ARG A 148 25.15 8.84 8.19
N SER A 149 25.21 8.12 7.07
CA SER A 149 26.06 8.41 5.92
C SER A 149 25.63 9.69 5.20
N SER A 150 26.59 10.48 4.74
CA SER A 150 26.33 11.67 3.94
C SER A 150 26.15 11.29 2.47
N PHE A 151 24.98 11.61 1.90
CA PHE A 151 24.75 11.42 0.48
C PHE A 151 25.65 12.36 -0.35
N LEU A 152 25.76 13.63 0.05
CA LEU A 152 26.49 14.65 -0.72
C LEU A 152 28.01 14.43 -0.71
N ASP A 153 28.54 13.73 0.30
CA ASP A 153 29.96 13.40 0.37
C ASP A 153 30.27 12.02 -0.25
N ASN A 154 29.27 11.32 -0.78
CA ASN A 154 29.38 9.96 -1.31
C ASN A 154 29.94 8.95 -0.28
N ASP A 155 29.54 9.07 0.99
CA ASP A 155 29.97 8.14 2.03
C ASP A 155 29.67 6.68 1.66
N THR A 156 30.53 5.77 2.13
CA THR A 156 30.31 4.32 1.97
C THR A 156 29.10 3.87 2.77
N LEU A 157 28.28 3.01 2.16
CA LEU A 157 27.03 2.50 2.74
C LEU A 157 27.16 1.02 3.09
N PRO A 158 27.62 0.66 4.29
CA PRO A 158 27.73 -0.74 4.67
C PRO A 158 26.37 -1.41 4.93
N THR A 159 26.36 -2.72 4.75
CA THR A 159 25.24 -3.59 5.12
C THR A 159 25.20 -3.83 6.64
N PHE A 160 24.03 -4.11 7.19
CA PHE A 160 23.90 -4.53 8.58
C PHE A 160 24.81 -5.73 8.92
N GLY A 161 25.66 -5.59 9.94
CA GLY A 161 26.59 -6.64 10.39
C GLY A 161 27.95 -6.62 9.72
N GLU A 162 28.04 -6.04 8.52
CA GLU A 162 29.32 -5.78 7.84
C GLU A 162 29.86 -4.45 8.34
N LYS A 163 30.84 -4.46 9.25
CA LYS A 163 31.65 -3.26 9.49
C LYS A 163 32.65 -3.20 8.34
N PRO A 164 32.58 -2.23 7.43
CA PRO A 164 33.59 -2.10 6.40
C PRO A 164 34.88 -1.67 7.11
N VAL A 165 35.93 -2.45 6.93
CA VAL A 165 37.29 -2.01 7.24
C VAL A 165 37.68 -1.09 6.07
N GLY A 166 37.43 0.21 6.19
CA GLY A 166 37.78 1.15 5.13
C GLY A 166 39.29 1.31 5.02
N GLU A 167 39.81 1.46 3.80
CA GLU A 167 41.20 1.87 3.51
C GLU A 167 41.60 3.21 4.18
N ALA A 168 40.61 3.99 4.65
CA ALA A 168 40.80 5.25 5.39
C ALA A 168 40.62 5.13 6.92
N THR A 169 40.44 3.92 7.48
CA THR A 169 40.19 3.72 8.91
C THR A 169 40.94 2.51 9.45
N PRO A 170 41.85 2.69 10.44
CA PRO A 170 42.44 1.57 11.17
C PRO A 170 41.33 0.68 11.76
N LYS A 171 41.58 -0.63 11.76
CA LYS A 171 40.69 -1.71 12.25
C LYS A 171 40.08 -1.46 13.64
N GLU A 172 40.71 -0.57 14.42
CA GLU A 172 40.39 -0.22 15.81
C GLU A 172 39.34 0.91 15.97
N LEU A 173 39.08 1.74 14.95
CA LEU A 173 38.25 2.96 15.06
C LEU A 173 36.82 2.85 14.49
N GLY A 174 36.53 1.82 13.68
CA GLY A 174 35.21 1.61 13.09
C GLY A 174 34.84 2.64 12.01
N TRP A 175 33.77 2.35 11.25
CA TRP A 175 33.26 3.22 10.19
C TRP A 175 32.80 4.59 10.74
N ILE A 176 33.30 5.68 10.14
CA ILE A 176 32.96 7.07 10.50
C ILE A 176 32.37 7.76 9.26
N SER A 177 31.15 8.27 9.39
CA SER A 177 30.49 9.11 8.38
C SER A 177 31.14 10.49 8.32
N SER A 178 31.29 11.05 7.12
CA SER A 178 31.82 12.41 6.91
C SER A 178 30.90 13.49 7.48
N GLY A 179 29.59 13.25 7.40
CA GLY A 179 28.55 14.15 7.88
C GLY A 179 27.95 13.69 9.21
N LYS A 180 27.05 14.51 9.76
CA LYS A 180 26.30 14.18 10.97
C LYS A 180 24.91 14.79 11.02
N ARG A 181 23.99 14.05 11.62
CA ARG A 181 22.66 14.57 11.98
C ARG A 181 22.79 15.55 13.15
N VAL A 182 22.40 16.81 12.92
CA VAL A 182 22.51 17.88 13.94
C VAL A 182 21.32 17.83 14.91
N LYS A 183 20.12 17.72 14.35
CA LYS A 183 18.87 17.58 15.10
C LYS A 183 17.83 16.86 14.23
N ARG A 184 16.66 16.55 14.80
CA ARG A 184 15.58 15.91 14.03
C ARG A 184 15.24 16.74 12.78
N GLY A 185 15.27 16.08 11.62
CA GLY A 185 15.00 16.70 10.32
C GLY A 185 16.18 17.45 9.69
N LEU A 186 17.33 17.59 10.37
CA LEU A 186 18.47 18.37 9.86
C LEU A 186 19.78 17.56 9.86
N TYR A 187 20.40 17.47 8.69
CA TYR A 187 21.69 16.81 8.48
C TYR A 187 22.71 17.82 7.97
N ARG A 188 23.97 17.66 8.42
CA ARG A 188 25.09 18.49 8.02
C ARG A 188 26.17 17.65 7.37
N ASP A 189 26.57 18.01 6.16
CA ASP A 189 27.66 17.34 5.42
C ASP A 189 29.05 17.77 5.92
N SER A 190 30.09 17.20 5.31
CA SER A 190 31.50 17.52 5.63
C SER A 190 31.85 19.00 5.38
N LYS A 191 31.20 19.63 4.41
CA LYS A 191 31.37 21.04 4.02
C LYS A 191 30.56 22.00 4.89
N GLY A 192 29.83 21.50 5.89
CA GLY A 192 29.00 22.30 6.79
C GLY A 192 27.64 22.71 6.21
N GLN A 193 27.27 22.22 5.02
CA GLN A 193 25.99 22.51 4.39
C GLN A 193 24.86 21.74 5.05
N LEU A 194 23.68 22.37 5.09
CA LEU A 194 22.50 21.80 5.73
C LEU A 194 21.49 21.28 4.70
N ILE A 195 21.01 20.05 4.94
CA ILE A 195 19.97 19.37 4.15
C ILE A 195 18.95 18.69 5.08
N ASN A 196 17.81 18.28 4.51
CA ASN A 196 16.82 17.51 5.24
C ASN A 196 17.37 16.10 5.52
N ALA A 197 17.37 15.71 6.80
CA ALA A 197 17.93 14.41 7.22
C ALA A 197 17.19 13.21 6.63
N ASP A 198 15.87 13.31 6.45
CA ASP A 198 15.06 12.23 5.92
C ASP A 198 15.22 12.15 4.38
N CYS A 199 15.45 13.29 3.70
CA CYS A 199 15.82 13.28 2.28
C CYS A 199 17.23 12.69 2.06
N ASN A 200 18.17 12.97 2.96
CA ASN A 200 19.48 12.33 2.92
C ASN A 200 19.36 10.80 3.04
N GLY A 201 18.51 10.32 3.96
CA GLY A 201 18.16 8.90 4.08
C GLY A 201 17.59 8.32 2.78
N ALA A 202 16.54 8.94 2.25
CA ALA A 202 15.90 8.51 0.99
C ALA A 202 16.86 8.49 -0.21
N ALA A 203 17.77 9.46 -0.32
CA ALA A 203 18.78 9.49 -1.38
C ALA A 203 19.82 8.36 -1.22
N ASN A 204 20.23 8.05 0.01
CA ASN A 204 21.12 6.92 0.28
C ASN A 204 20.46 5.55 0.05
N ILE A 205 19.13 5.43 0.18
CA ILE A 205 18.41 4.21 -0.19
C ILE A 205 18.59 3.91 -1.67
N ILE A 206 18.53 4.93 -2.54
CA ILE A 206 18.78 4.76 -3.98
C ILE A 206 20.23 4.32 -4.23
N ARG A 207 21.20 4.82 -3.47
CA ARG A 207 22.62 4.43 -3.62
C ARG A 207 22.91 3.00 -3.22
N LYS A 208 22.02 2.34 -2.47
CA LYS A 208 22.21 0.93 -2.09
C LYS A 208 21.89 -0.05 -3.21
N ILE A 209 21.16 0.38 -4.24
CA ILE A 209 21.01 -0.41 -5.47
C ILE A 209 22.10 -0.02 -6.46
N ASN A 210 22.43 -0.89 -7.42
CA ASN A 210 23.50 -0.69 -8.41
C ASN A 210 23.14 0.39 -9.45
N VAL A 211 23.11 1.65 -9.03
CA VAL A 211 22.73 2.81 -9.85
C VAL A 211 23.96 3.59 -10.27
N SER A 212 23.99 4.00 -11.54
CA SER A 212 25.10 4.79 -12.07
C SER A 212 25.13 6.20 -11.47
N THR A 213 26.33 6.76 -11.29
CA THR A 213 26.52 8.14 -10.83
C THR A 213 25.84 9.17 -11.74
N GLN A 214 25.75 8.89 -13.04
CA GLN A 214 25.05 9.73 -14.02
C GLN A 214 23.54 9.83 -13.74
N GLN A 215 22.89 8.75 -13.29
CA GLN A 215 21.47 8.78 -12.90
C GLN A 215 21.25 9.62 -11.64
N LEU A 216 22.23 9.69 -10.74
CA LEU A 216 22.14 10.49 -9.51
C LEU A 216 22.49 11.97 -9.70
N ALA A 217 22.97 12.38 -10.88
CA ALA A 217 23.48 13.73 -11.13
C ALA A 217 22.49 14.86 -10.81
N LYS A 218 21.17 14.60 -10.89
CA LYS A 218 20.12 15.58 -10.55
C LYS A 218 19.75 15.61 -9.08
N VAL A 219 20.21 14.65 -8.27
CA VAL A 219 19.98 14.60 -6.82
C VAL A 219 21.01 15.48 -6.14
N VAL A 220 20.82 16.79 -6.24
CA VAL A 220 21.73 17.79 -5.67
C VAL A 220 21.19 18.36 -4.35
N ARG A 221 22.03 19.10 -3.63
CA ARG A 221 21.68 19.76 -2.35
C ARG A 221 20.30 20.44 -2.37
N GLY A 222 19.98 21.20 -3.42
CA GLY A 222 18.71 21.91 -3.54
C GLY A 222 17.49 20.99 -3.41
N VAL A 223 17.57 19.79 -4.01
CA VAL A 223 16.53 18.75 -3.91
C VAL A 223 16.44 18.19 -2.49
N LEU A 224 17.57 18.05 -1.79
CA LEU A 224 17.60 17.48 -0.44
C LEU A 224 17.26 18.51 0.65
N SER A 225 17.35 19.81 0.39
CA SER A 225 17.08 20.84 1.39
C SER A 225 15.59 21.16 1.56
N LEU A 226 14.82 21.23 0.46
CA LEU A 226 13.44 21.75 0.46
C LEU A 226 12.46 20.80 -0.25
N PRO A 227 12.16 19.63 0.34
CA PRO A 227 11.17 18.71 -0.21
C PRO A 227 9.76 19.30 -0.18
N HIS A 228 8.99 19.08 -1.25
CA HIS A 228 7.59 19.48 -1.27
C HIS A 228 6.77 18.63 -0.30
N ARG A 229 5.90 19.23 0.52
CA ARG A 229 5.12 18.49 1.53
C ARG A 229 3.68 18.31 1.08
N TYR A 230 3.24 17.05 1.02
CA TYR A 230 1.87 16.66 0.75
C TYR A 230 1.17 16.20 2.04
N PHE A 231 -0.02 16.74 2.30
CA PHE A 231 -0.86 16.36 3.43
C PHE A 231 -1.96 15.41 2.97
N LEU A 232 -2.20 14.33 3.73
CA LEU A 232 -3.19 13.30 3.40
C LEU A 232 -4.62 13.84 3.22
N ASP A 233 -4.98 14.93 3.91
CA ASP A 233 -6.26 15.61 3.75
C ASP A 233 -6.41 16.25 2.36
N ASN A 234 -5.31 16.80 1.85
CA ASN A 234 -5.26 17.56 0.60
C ASN A 234 -5.02 16.68 -0.62
N LEU A 235 -4.77 15.38 -0.43
CA LEU A 235 -4.59 14.47 -1.56
C LEU A 235 -5.87 14.30 -2.38
N SER A 236 -7.05 14.76 -1.92
CA SER A 236 -8.35 14.40 -2.50
C SER A 236 -8.60 14.87 -3.95
N ARG A 237 -9.36 14.02 -4.68
CA ARG A 237 -9.92 14.13 -6.05
C ARG A 237 -9.04 13.75 -7.24
N SER A 238 -7.74 14.00 -7.26
CA SER A 238 -6.92 13.69 -8.46
C SER A 238 -6.59 12.20 -8.66
N TYR A 239 -6.64 11.39 -7.58
CA TYR A 239 -6.26 9.97 -7.63
C TYR A 239 -7.43 8.99 -7.82
N ARG A 240 -8.69 9.45 -7.69
CA ARG A 240 -9.90 8.62 -7.85
C ARG A 240 -10.30 8.41 -9.31
N LYS A 241 -9.90 9.32 -10.20
CA LYS A 241 -9.99 9.06 -11.64
C LYS A 241 -8.89 8.04 -11.96
N GLN A 242 -9.26 6.85 -12.42
CA GLN A 242 -8.36 6.14 -13.33
C GLN A 242 -7.93 7.16 -14.39
N HIS A 243 -6.65 7.24 -14.70
CA HIS A 243 -6.20 7.87 -15.94
C HIS A 243 -6.68 6.95 -17.09
N CYS A 244 -7.99 6.95 -17.32
CA CYS A 244 -8.59 6.71 -18.62
C CYS A 244 -8.69 8.14 -19.18
N GLU A 245 -8.18 8.40 -20.39
CA GLU A 245 -7.93 9.74 -20.97
C GLU A 245 -6.51 10.27 -20.70
N ALA A 246 -5.54 9.66 -21.38
CA ALA A 246 -4.50 10.43 -22.05
C ALA A 246 -4.78 10.30 -23.56
N ASP A 247 -4.86 11.44 -24.24
CA ASP A 247 -5.24 11.61 -25.64
C ASP A 247 -4.57 10.59 -26.58
N PHE A 248 -5.36 9.65 -27.10
CA PHE A 248 -5.02 8.82 -28.24
C PHE A 248 -5.40 9.60 -29.50
N ASN A 249 -4.42 10.22 -30.15
CA ASN A 249 -4.55 10.73 -31.51
C ASN A 249 -4.10 9.61 -32.47
N PRO A 250 -5.00 8.92 -33.19
CA PRO A 250 -4.65 7.75 -33.98
C PRO A 250 -4.18 8.20 -35.37
N CYS A 251 -2.97 8.74 -35.46
CA CYS A 251 -2.28 8.84 -36.74
C CYS A 251 -0.77 9.09 -36.53
N ASN A 252 -0.01 8.00 -36.39
CA ASN A 252 1.26 7.73 -37.10
C ASN A 252 2.20 6.81 -36.30
N ASN A 253 2.72 5.82 -37.02
CA ASN A 253 3.86 4.95 -36.74
C ASN A 253 3.65 3.67 -35.90
N SER A 254 3.27 2.63 -36.64
CA SER A 254 3.91 1.30 -36.72
C SER A 254 4.91 0.88 -35.62
N ALA A 255 4.60 -0.28 -35.04
CA ALA A 255 5.51 -1.34 -34.55
C ALA A 255 5.74 -1.53 -33.04
N HIS A 256 4.96 -0.94 -32.12
CA HIS A 256 5.08 -1.25 -30.67
C HIS A 256 3.75 -1.41 -29.91
N GLU A 257 2.62 -1.65 -30.58
CA GLU A 257 1.30 -1.70 -29.94
C GLU A 257 0.78 -3.12 -29.65
N SER A 258 1.55 -3.94 -28.93
CA SER A 258 1.02 -5.22 -28.40
C SER A 258 1.04 -5.35 -26.87
N MET A 259 1.29 -4.26 -26.12
CA MET A 259 1.55 -4.38 -24.67
C MET A 259 0.87 -3.31 -23.80
N PHE A 260 -0.27 -2.74 -24.20
CA PHE A 260 -0.89 -1.66 -23.41
C PHE A 260 -2.40 -1.72 -23.18
N PHE A 261 -3.04 -2.89 -23.31
CA PHE A 261 -4.40 -3.10 -22.80
C PHE A 261 -4.43 -4.15 -21.69
N LYS A 262 -3.88 -3.79 -20.52
CA LYS A 262 -4.02 -4.54 -19.26
C LYS A 262 -5.17 -3.95 -18.44
N ALA A 263 -6.34 -3.80 -19.06
CA ALA A 263 -7.61 -3.87 -18.32
C ALA A 263 -7.63 -5.23 -17.64
N TRP A 264 -7.91 -5.28 -16.33
CA TRP A 264 -7.98 -6.49 -15.46
C TRP A 264 -8.09 -7.81 -16.24
N ARG A 265 -6.94 -8.34 -16.68
CA ARG A 265 -6.81 -9.62 -17.36
C ARG A 265 -6.26 -10.62 -16.35
N THR A 266 -7.00 -10.82 -15.26
CA THR A 266 -6.88 -12.12 -14.59
C THR A 266 -7.70 -13.08 -15.42
N GLN A 267 -7.09 -14.14 -15.94
CA GLN A 267 -7.92 -15.21 -16.52
C GLN A 267 -8.84 -15.76 -15.42
N PRO A 268 -10.08 -16.17 -15.73
CA PRO A 268 -11.00 -16.73 -14.74
C PRO A 268 -10.36 -17.81 -13.85
N GLN A 269 -9.45 -18.59 -14.41
CA GLN A 269 -8.66 -19.62 -13.73
C GLN A 269 -7.67 -19.05 -12.71
N GLU A 270 -7.02 -17.91 -13.00
CA GLU A 270 -6.14 -17.21 -12.05
C GLU A 270 -6.94 -16.62 -10.89
N LEU A 271 -8.13 -16.09 -11.19
CA LEU A 271 -9.07 -15.62 -10.15
C LEU A 271 -9.47 -16.79 -9.25
N LEU A 272 -9.92 -17.91 -9.82
CA LEU A 272 -10.27 -19.12 -9.06
C LEU A 272 -9.10 -19.59 -8.18
N THR A 273 -7.89 -19.65 -8.73
CA THR A 273 -6.68 -20.04 -7.97
C THR A 273 -6.45 -19.11 -6.77
N THR A 274 -6.66 -17.80 -6.97
CA THR A 274 -6.51 -16.80 -5.91
C THR A 274 -7.59 -16.96 -4.84
N LEU A 275 -8.84 -17.21 -5.23
CA LEU A 275 -9.94 -17.43 -4.28
C LEU A 275 -9.69 -18.69 -3.43
N LEU A 276 -9.31 -19.81 -4.06
CA LEU A 276 -8.96 -21.05 -3.37
C LEU A 276 -7.80 -20.85 -2.39
N ALA A 277 -6.79 -20.04 -2.75
CA ALA A 277 -5.68 -19.71 -1.85
C ALA A 277 -6.13 -18.87 -0.65
N ILE A 278 -7.11 -17.97 -0.83
CA ILE A 278 -7.70 -17.20 0.27
C ILE A 278 -8.53 -18.12 1.18
N GLU A 279 -9.35 -19.00 0.61
CA GLU A 279 -10.11 -19.98 1.39
C GLU A 279 -9.19 -20.87 2.24
N ASP A 280 -8.09 -21.37 1.66
CA ASP A 280 -7.11 -22.20 2.37
C ASP A 280 -6.48 -21.46 3.55
N GLN A 281 -6.13 -20.18 3.37
CA GLN A 281 -5.61 -19.31 4.43
C GLN A 281 -6.61 -19.08 5.57
N PHE A 282 -7.91 -19.07 5.27
CA PHE A 282 -8.97 -18.80 6.24
C PHE A 282 -9.55 -20.06 6.90
N GLY A 283 -9.11 -21.25 6.51
CA GLY A 283 -9.22 -22.44 7.36
C GLY A 283 -9.61 -23.72 6.65
N ARG A 284 -8.59 -24.46 6.19
CA ARG A 284 -8.66 -25.93 6.06
C ARG A 284 -8.00 -26.60 7.27
N VAL A 285 -8.46 -26.26 8.48
CA VAL A 285 -7.99 -26.91 9.70
C VAL A 285 -8.70 -28.26 9.84
N ARG A 286 -8.04 -29.36 9.46
CA ARG A 286 -8.54 -30.73 9.65
C ARG A 286 -8.57 -31.09 11.14
N GLN A 287 -9.55 -30.57 11.89
CA GLN A 287 -9.87 -31.11 13.22
C GLN A 287 -11.15 -31.96 13.23
N GLU A 288 -12.08 -31.75 12.28
CA GLU A 288 -13.25 -32.62 12.14
C GLU A 288 -13.61 -32.91 10.68
N ARG A 289 -14.08 -34.13 10.41
CA ARG A 289 -14.42 -34.64 9.07
C ARG A 289 -15.64 -33.94 8.43
N TRP A 290 -16.35 -33.08 9.19
CA TRP A 290 -17.53 -32.31 8.79
C TRP A 290 -17.58 -30.89 9.41
N GLY A 291 -16.42 -30.30 9.72
CA GLY A 291 -16.36 -28.95 10.29
C GLY A 291 -16.92 -27.88 9.35
N ALA A 292 -17.57 -26.85 9.92
CA ALA A 292 -18.08 -25.70 9.19
C ALA A 292 -16.93 -24.95 8.48
N ARG A 293 -17.12 -24.58 7.21
CA ARG A 293 -16.17 -23.73 6.48
C ARG A 293 -16.18 -22.33 7.08
N THR A 294 -15.00 -21.77 7.32
CA THR A 294 -14.88 -20.39 7.83
C THR A 294 -15.17 -19.36 6.73
N LEU A 295 -14.94 -19.71 5.47
CA LEU A 295 -15.15 -18.86 4.31
C LEU A 295 -15.40 -19.72 3.06
N ASP A 296 -16.29 -19.26 2.17
CA ASP A 296 -16.64 -19.88 0.88
C ASP A 296 -16.76 -18.74 -0.14
N LEU A 297 -15.95 -18.76 -1.21
CA LEU A 297 -15.81 -17.70 -2.20
C LEU A 297 -16.06 -18.25 -3.61
N ASP A 298 -17.24 -17.95 -4.16
CA ASP A 298 -17.62 -18.36 -5.51
C ASP A 298 -17.46 -17.23 -6.55
N VAL A 299 -17.05 -17.59 -7.78
CA VAL A 299 -17.12 -16.69 -8.95
C VAL A 299 -18.51 -16.78 -9.55
N LEU A 300 -19.30 -15.70 -9.49
CA LEU A 300 -20.66 -15.66 -10.03
C LEU A 300 -20.69 -15.30 -11.52
N LEU A 301 -20.01 -14.22 -11.90
CA LEU A 301 -20.00 -13.65 -13.24
C LEU A 301 -18.58 -13.14 -13.58
N PHE A 302 -18.21 -13.16 -14.86
CA PHE A 302 -16.92 -12.64 -15.33
C PHE A 302 -17.08 -11.93 -16.68
N GLY A 303 -17.50 -10.66 -16.65
CA GLY A 303 -17.91 -9.97 -17.88
C GLY A 303 -19.06 -10.71 -18.57
N ASP A 304 -19.00 -10.80 -19.90
CA ASP A 304 -19.96 -11.55 -20.72
C ASP A 304 -19.48 -12.99 -21.00
N LEU A 305 -18.49 -13.48 -20.24
CA LEU A 305 -17.90 -14.80 -20.46
C LEU A 305 -18.87 -15.91 -20.07
N ILE A 306 -19.07 -16.85 -21.00
CA ILE A 306 -19.68 -18.15 -20.75
C ILE A 306 -18.56 -19.19 -20.83
N LEU A 307 -18.32 -19.89 -19.72
CA LEU A 307 -17.25 -20.86 -19.56
C LEU A 307 -17.78 -22.10 -18.85
N GLU A 308 -17.58 -23.26 -19.47
CA GLU A 308 -17.86 -24.56 -18.88
C GLU A 308 -16.57 -25.40 -18.88
N THR A 309 -15.90 -25.46 -17.73
CA THR A 309 -14.82 -26.43 -17.51
C THR A 309 -15.17 -27.32 -16.31
N PRO A 310 -14.49 -28.47 -16.13
CA PRO A 310 -14.70 -29.33 -14.96
C PRO A 310 -14.49 -28.59 -13.62
N ASP A 311 -13.58 -27.61 -13.61
CA ASP A 311 -13.15 -26.91 -12.40
C ASP A 311 -13.79 -25.52 -12.21
N LEU A 312 -14.40 -24.95 -13.27
CA LEU A 312 -14.97 -23.59 -13.23
C LEU A 312 -16.14 -23.45 -14.23
N GLN A 313 -17.29 -23.04 -13.70
CA GLN A 313 -18.47 -22.70 -14.50
C GLN A 313 -18.84 -21.23 -14.29
N ILE A 314 -18.92 -20.49 -15.38
CA ILE A 314 -19.30 -19.07 -15.40
C ILE A 314 -20.34 -18.88 -16.52
N PRO A 315 -21.47 -18.23 -16.25
CA PRO A 315 -22.00 -17.83 -14.94
C PRO A 315 -22.18 -19.02 -13.99
N HIS A 316 -22.10 -18.77 -12.68
CA HIS A 316 -22.20 -19.86 -11.71
C HIS A 316 -23.56 -20.57 -11.86
N PRO A 317 -23.60 -21.90 -12.02
CA PRO A 317 -24.77 -22.64 -12.51
C PRO A 317 -26.01 -22.46 -11.63
N ARG A 318 -25.81 -22.24 -10.33
CA ARG A 318 -26.90 -22.09 -9.34
C ARG A 318 -27.12 -20.66 -8.87
N MET A 319 -26.50 -19.66 -9.51
CA MET A 319 -26.65 -18.28 -9.03
C MET A 319 -28.08 -17.78 -9.14
N THR A 320 -28.80 -18.18 -10.19
CA THR A 320 -30.17 -17.74 -10.49
C THR A 320 -31.21 -18.39 -9.58
N GLU A 321 -30.86 -19.51 -8.93
CA GLU A 321 -31.73 -20.26 -8.01
C GLU A 321 -31.66 -19.73 -6.56
N ARG A 322 -30.71 -18.84 -6.26
CA ARG A 322 -30.36 -18.48 -4.88
C ARG A 322 -30.72 -17.01 -4.59
N GLY A 323 -31.79 -16.80 -3.83
CA GLY A 323 -32.21 -15.46 -3.41
C GLY A 323 -31.11 -14.69 -2.68
N PHE A 324 -30.30 -15.34 -1.84
CA PHE A 324 -29.20 -14.69 -1.11
C PHE A 324 -28.04 -14.25 -2.01
N VAL A 325 -27.98 -14.73 -3.25
CA VAL A 325 -27.01 -14.30 -4.26
C VAL A 325 -27.59 -13.15 -5.08
N LEU A 326 -28.80 -13.34 -5.61
CA LEU A 326 -29.42 -12.38 -6.51
C LEU A 326 -29.87 -11.09 -5.79
N VAL A 327 -30.35 -11.17 -4.54
CA VAL A 327 -30.82 -9.98 -3.80
C VAL A 327 -29.67 -8.96 -3.59
N PRO A 328 -28.49 -9.33 -3.05
CA PRO A 328 -27.35 -8.41 -2.99
C PRO A 328 -26.84 -7.98 -4.37
N LEU A 329 -26.85 -8.88 -5.36
CA LEU A 329 -26.37 -8.57 -6.71
C LEU A 329 -27.24 -7.49 -7.38
N ALA A 330 -28.56 -7.53 -7.20
CA ALA A 330 -29.46 -6.49 -7.70
C ALA A 330 -29.30 -5.14 -6.99
N GLU A 331 -28.80 -5.11 -5.76
CA GLU A 331 -28.45 -3.85 -5.08
C GLU A 331 -27.20 -3.20 -5.68
N ILE A 332 -26.25 -4.02 -6.14
CA ILE A 332 -24.96 -3.58 -6.67
C ILE A 332 -25.06 -3.23 -8.16
N ALA A 333 -25.71 -4.09 -8.95
CA ALA A 333 -25.74 -4.01 -10.41
C ALA A 333 -27.09 -4.51 -10.97
N PRO A 334 -28.19 -3.74 -10.79
CA PRO A 334 -29.54 -4.16 -11.20
C PRO A 334 -29.72 -4.30 -12.72
N ASP A 335 -28.97 -3.51 -13.49
CA ASP A 335 -29.05 -3.44 -14.96
C ASP A 335 -28.04 -4.36 -15.66
N TRP A 336 -27.23 -5.11 -14.90
CA TRP A 336 -26.32 -6.07 -15.48
C TRP A 336 -27.10 -7.19 -16.16
N VAL A 337 -26.77 -7.48 -17.41
CA VAL A 337 -27.43 -8.54 -18.19
C VAL A 337 -26.65 -9.84 -17.97
N GLU A 338 -27.32 -10.85 -17.48
CA GLU A 338 -26.73 -12.17 -17.29
C GLU A 338 -26.55 -12.85 -18.66
N PRO A 339 -25.34 -13.32 -19.03
CA PRO A 339 -25.01 -13.63 -20.41
C PRO A 339 -25.69 -14.90 -20.97
N VAL A 340 -26.20 -15.81 -20.12
CA VAL A 340 -26.90 -17.02 -20.57
C VAL A 340 -28.39 -16.77 -20.81
N SER A 341 -29.08 -16.15 -19.84
CA SER A 341 -30.52 -15.86 -19.93
C SER A 341 -30.85 -14.61 -20.75
N GLY A 342 -29.90 -13.67 -20.87
CA GLY A 342 -30.14 -12.37 -21.49
C GLY A 342 -31.03 -11.45 -20.65
N GLU A 343 -31.35 -11.82 -19.42
CA GLU A 343 -32.19 -11.03 -18.51
C GLU A 343 -31.34 -10.15 -17.59
N ALA A 344 -31.88 -8.99 -17.22
CA ALA A 344 -31.25 -8.15 -16.22
C ALA A 344 -31.35 -8.79 -14.83
N ILE A 345 -30.35 -8.59 -13.96
CA ILE A 345 -30.39 -9.11 -12.58
C ILE A 345 -31.67 -8.67 -11.85
N SER A 346 -32.15 -7.45 -12.10
CA SER A 346 -33.41 -6.93 -11.54
C SER A 346 -34.67 -7.73 -11.96
N GLN A 347 -34.62 -8.43 -13.09
CA GLN A 347 -35.67 -9.35 -13.54
C GLN A 347 -35.50 -10.74 -12.91
N LEU A 348 -34.26 -11.23 -12.84
CA LEU A 348 -33.94 -12.53 -12.25
C LEU A 348 -34.31 -12.60 -10.76
N VAL A 349 -34.08 -11.54 -9.99
CA VAL A 349 -34.50 -11.48 -8.57
C VAL A 349 -35.99 -11.67 -8.38
N LYS A 350 -36.83 -11.23 -9.32
CA LYS A 350 -38.30 -11.36 -9.19
C LYS A 350 -38.78 -12.80 -9.38
N LYS A 351 -37.94 -13.67 -9.94
CA LYS A 351 -38.26 -15.06 -10.26
C LYS A 351 -37.77 -16.06 -9.21
N VAL A 352 -36.95 -15.63 -8.26
CA VAL A 352 -36.38 -16.48 -7.21
C VAL A 352 -37.08 -16.26 -5.87
N ASP A 353 -37.19 -17.32 -5.07
CA ASP A 353 -37.67 -17.18 -3.69
C ASP A 353 -36.67 -16.37 -2.85
N CYS A 354 -37.17 -15.29 -2.27
CA CYS A 354 -36.40 -14.36 -1.43
C CYS A 354 -36.81 -14.43 0.05
N SER A 355 -37.67 -15.38 0.44
CA SER A 355 -38.33 -15.46 1.75
C SER A 355 -37.41 -15.59 2.97
N GLY A 356 -36.09 -15.80 2.76
CA GLY A 356 -35.07 -15.85 3.82
C GLY A 356 -34.04 -14.70 3.80
N VAL A 357 -34.16 -13.71 2.90
CA VAL A 357 -33.17 -12.65 2.74
C VAL A 357 -33.72 -11.32 3.25
N THR A 358 -33.19 -10.84 4.37
CA THR A 358 -33.57 -9.54 4.93
C THR A 358 -32.46 -8.52 4.71
N LYS A 359 -32.83 -7.33 4.21
CA LYS A 359 -31.89 -6.21 4.12
C LYS A 359 -31.49 -5.78 5.53
N SER A 360 -30.19 -5.67 5.80
CA SER A 360 -29.72 -5.05 7.03
C SER A 360 -30.04 -3.56 6.97
N VAL A 361 -31.11 -3.12 7.63
CA VAL A 361 -31.46 -1.70 7.73
C VAL A 361 -30.31 -0.99 8.45
N THR A 362 -29.60 -0.10 7.76
CA THR A 362 -28.70 0.85 8.41
C THR A 362 -29.52 1.72 9.36
N LYS A 363 -29.26 1.66 10.67
CA LYS A 363 -29.78 2.61 11.67
C LYS A 363 -29.36 4.04 11.27
N GLY A 364 -30.15 4.69 10.42
CA GLY A 364 -29.88 6.02 9.89
C GLY A 364 -31.13 6.79 9.46
N GLU A 365 -32.30 6.16 9.45
CA GLU A 365 -33.58 6.83 9.16
C GLU A 365 -34.60 6.38 10.21
N ARG A 366 -34.63 7.11 11.33
CA ARG A 366 -35.82 7.21 12.18
C ARG A 366 -36.02 8.69 12.47
N ASN A 367 -37.01 9.24 11.74
CA ASN A 367 -37.73 10.50 11.87
C ASN A 367 -36.92 11.80 11.86
#